data_AF-A0A1I0ZNF1-F1
#
_entry.id   AF-A0A1I0ZNF1-F1
#
_cell.length_a   1.000
_cell.length_b   1.000
_cell.length_c   1.000
_cell.angle_alpha   90.00
_cell.angle_beta   90.00
_cell.angle_gamma   90.00
#
_symmetry.space_group_name_H-M   'P 1'
#
loop_
_entity.id
_entity.type
_entity.pdbx_description
1 polymer ?
#
loop_
_entity_poly.entity_id
_entity_poly.type
_entity_poly.pdbx_seq_one_letter_code
_entity_poly.pdbx_strand_id
1 'polypeptide(L)'
;MNILFLEMHKFISSLLVFILIAVGQVSAQNSKDFQIHSHNDYLQTVPFWTAYSAGASSIEVDLILKDGKLMAAHEVASIDPKRTIESLYLDPISEGIKSGVISSINFHLLVDLKTEAYSTLKVLEESMKDYEDVLYSSGNPNGFKLIISGNRPKAEDYKNYPEWMLFDYQSKELTTDLPWNKIGMVSLSFRQFSIWNGKGRMVEGQRANLQEFIDLVHSFDKPVRFWGSPDSKSAWKAFHEMGEDYINTDHPIEAAAYLNKLGENVYQNTSIHEVYQPTFEGDGAEVPVDNVILMIGDGNGLTQIASALFSNGNQLNLTQLKNMGLIKTQAADDFTTDSAAGATAYATGEKTNNRALGVDSKGNSLPNLPDLLHGYGFSSGIITTDQLTGATPASFYAHHPERDDSDQIAAYLSTSKLDLFIGGGGDSFQSQLANLESAGFTLVESLGQPEEDRVGYFAAKGSLPKKLDGRGDYLLQSTAYALEFFDHKNAPFFLMVEAANIDSGGHANSTSTIVSEMLDFDEVIGKLIQYVDANPNTLLIITADHETGGVSIPQGDITSATVELAYHSDDHTGLMVPVFAYGAHSGDFRGVYENSAVFHKIMNLVKQYHQK
;
A
#
# COMPACT_ATOMS: atom_id res chain seq x y z
N MET A 1 -24.05 -62.60 15.70
CA MET A 1 -23.10 -61.99 14.73
C MET A 1 -23.89 -61.26 13.64
N ASN A 2 -24.71 -60.27 14.04
CA ASN A 2 -25.51 -59.43 13.13
C ASN A 2 -26.14 -58.22 13.86
N ILE A 3 -25.45 -57.63 14.84
CA ILE A 3 -25.87 -56.39 15.54
C ILE A 3 -24.61 -55.57 15.91
N LEU A 4 -23.64 -55.50 14.99
CA LEU A 4 -22.43 -54.69 15.19
C LEU A 4 -21.98 -53.94 13.92
N PHE A 5 -22.72 -54.09 12.82
CA PHE A 5 -22.43 -53.46 11.53
C PHE A 5 -23.36 -52.28 11.19
N LEU A 6 -24.33 -51.94 12.06
CA LEU A 6 -25.32 -50.89 11.77
C LEU A 6 -25.14 -49.58 12.56
N GLU A 7 -24.23 -49.52 13.53
CA GLU A 7 -23.98 -48.30 14.31
C GLU A 7 -22.76 -47.49 13.85
N MET A 8 -21.92 -48.04 12.96
CA MET A 8 -20.72 -47.35 12.46
C MET A 8 -20.99 -46.37 11.30
N HIS A 9 -22.21 -46.33 10.77
CA HIS A 9 -22.61 -45.42 9.67
C HIS A 9 -23.46 -44.22 10.09
N LYS A 10 -23.67 -44.00 11.39
CA LYS A 10 -24.31 -42.77 11.90
C LYS A 10 -23.36 -41.80 12.60
N PHE A 11 -22.11 -42.22 12.86
CA PHE A 11 -21.11 -41.36 13.52
C PHE A 11 -20.11 -40.70 12.55
N ILE A 12 -20.05 -41.14 11.29
CA ILE A 12 -19.11 -40.61 10.29
C ILE A 12 -19.74 -39.47 9.47
N SER A 13 -21.06 -39.36 9.42
CA SER A 13 -21.79 -38.31 8.68
C SER A 13 -22.00 -37.01 9.47
N SER A 14 -21.71 -36.99 10.77
CA SER A 14 -21.85 -35.79 11.63
C SER A 14 -20.51 -35.13 11.98
N LEU A 15 -19.37 -35.77 11.67
CA LEU A 15 -18.03 -35.19 11.88
C LEU A 15 -17.49 -34.48 10.62
N LEU A 16 -18.09 -34.74 9.45
CA LEU A 16 -17.76 -34.09 8.17
C LEU A 16 -18.54 -32.80 7.90
N VAL A 17 -19.45 -32.40 8.80
CA VAL A 17 -20.22 -31.14 8.72
C VAL A 17 -19.67 -30.06 9.66
N PHE A 18 -18.76 -30.40 10.57
CA PHE A 18 -18.11 -29.43 11.49
C PHE A 18 -16.66 -29.09 11.15
N ILE A 19 -16.10 -29.63 10.06
CA ILE A 19 -14.76 -29.29 9.53
C ILE A 19 -14.88 -28.72 8.10
N LEU A 20 -15.99 -28.05 7.81
CA LEU A 20 -16.25 -27.36 6.54
C LEU A 20 -16.90 -25.98 6.77
N ILE A 21 -16.54 -25.35 7.90
CA ILE A 21 -16.74 -23.90 8.17
C ILE A 21 -15.40 -23.34 8.68
N ALA A 22 -14.32 -23.67 7.98
CA ALA A 22 -13.03 -22.97 8.06
C ALA A 22 -12.51 -22.70 6.64
N VAL A 23 -13.44 -22.53 5.69
CA VAL A 23 -13.15 -22.10 4.33
C VAL A 23 -13.29 -20.60 4.32
N GLY A 24 -12.14 -19.93 4.14
CA GLY A 24 -11.94 -18.52 3.85
C GLY A 24 -13.13 -17.61 4.04
N GLN A 25 -13.22 -16.97 5.21
CA GLN A 25 -13.53 -15.55 5.17
C GLN A 25 -12.36 -14.88 4.48
N VAL A 26 -12.45 -14.77 3.15
CA VAL A 26 -11.97 -13.57 2.48
C VAL A 26 -12.73 -12.45 3.18
N SER A 27 -12.11 -11.87 4.21
CA SER A 27 -12.58 -10.61 4.74
C SER A 27 -12.39 -9.65 3.60
N ALA A 28 -13.46 -9.45 2.82
CA ALA A 28 -13.65 -8.19 2.15
C ALA A 28 -13.45 -7.14 3.24
N GLN A 29 -12.34 -6.39 3.17
CA GLN A 29 -12.08 -5.25 4.02
C GLN A 29 -13.18 -4.22 3.72
N ASN A 30 -14.36 -4.41 4.29
CA ASN A 30 -15.35 -3.36 4.43
C ASN A 30 -14.82 -2.45 5.55
N SER A 31 -13.93 -1.54 5.18
CA SER A 31 -13.29 -0.54 6.02
C SER A 31 -14.25 0.58 6.47
N LYS A 32 -15.49 0.25 6.84
CA LYS A 32 -16.55 1.23 7.14
C LYS A 32 -17.11 1.21 8.57
N ASP A 33 -16.35 0.71 9.54
CA ASP A 33 -16.80 0.65 10.94
C ASP A 33 -16.22 1.76 11.85
N PHE A 34 -15.61 2.81 11.29
CA PHE A 34 -15.20 3.98 12.09
C PHE A 34 -16.14 5.16 11.86
N GLN A 35 -16.35 5.93 12.92
CA GLN A 35 -17.03 7.21 12.86
C GLN A 35 -16.13 8.29 13.47
N ILE A 36 -16.24 9.50 12.95
CA ILE A 36 -15.48 10.64 13.45
C ILE A 36 -16.34 11.43 14.43
N HIS A 37 -15.74 11.76 15.57
CA HIS A 37 -16.27 12.72 16.53
C HIS A 37 -15.48 14.03 16.44
N SER A 38 -16.11 15.09 15.94
CA SER A 38 -15.55 16.45 15.92
C SER A 38 -15.64 17.04 17.32
N HIS A 39 -14.54 16.95 18.05
CA HIS A 39 -14.41 17.50 19.40
C HIS A 39 -14.18 19.01 19.33
N ASN A 40 -14.64 19.74 20.36
CA ASN A 40 -14.57 21.20 20.41
C ASN A 40 -15.04 21.89 19.11
N ASP A 41 -16.05 21.34 18.44
CA ASP A 41 -16.42 21.80 17.09
C ASP A 41 -16.81 23.28 17.05
N TYR A 42 -17.34 23.78 18.17
CA TYR A 42 -17.68 25.19 18.35
C TYR A 42 -16.46 26.14 18.35
N LEU A 43 -15.23 25.63 18.29
CA LEU A 43 -14.00 26.38 18.09
C LEU A 43 -13.50 26.35 16.63
N GLN A 44 -14.11 25.53 15.76
CA GLN A 44 -13.79 25.49 14.34
C GLN A 44 -14.09 26.84 13.67
N THR A 45 -13.39 27.11 12.57
CA THR A 45 -13.59 28.34 11.77
C THR A 45 -15.03 28.45 11.26
N VAL A 46 -15.61 27.32 10.83
CA VAL A 46 -17.01 27.22 10.42
C VAL A 46 -17.64 26.05 11.17
N PRO A 47 -18.13 26.28 12.42
CA PRO A 47 -18.76 25.24 13.23
C PRO A 47 -19.88 24.55 12.46
N PHE A 48 -20.14 23.30 12.82
CA PHE A 48 -21.02 22.36 12.15
C PHE A 48 -20.55 21.97 10.74
N TRP A 49 -20.34 22.93 9.84
CA TRP A 49 -20.04 22.66 8.43
C TRP A 49 -18.67 22.02 8.20
N THR A 50 -17.65 22.40 8.99
CA THR A 50 -16.34 21.74 8.91
C THR A 50 -16.44 20.26 9.26
N ALA A 51 -17.14 19.89 10.33
CA ALA A 51 -17.34 18.50 10.72
C ALA A 51 -18.27 17.73 9.77
N TYR A 52 -19.40 18.33 9.39
CA TYR A 52 -20.37 17.73 8.48
C TYR A 52 -19.75 17.43 7.11
N SER A 53 -18.99 18.38 6.54
CA SER A 53 -18.30 18.16 5.25
C SER A 53 -17.18 17.14 5.31
N ALA A 54 -16.56 16.94 6.49
CA ALA A 54 -15.62 15.85 6.74
C ALA A 54 -16.30 14.48 6.92
N GLY A 55 -17.64 14.43 7.01
CA GLY A 55 -18.40 13.21 7.25
C GLY A 55 -18.43 12.77 8.71
N ALA A 56 -18.23 13.69 9.67
CA ALA A 56 -18.32 13.37 11.09
C ALA A 56 -19.74 12.94 11.49
N SER A 57 -19.85 11.85 12.23
CA SER A 57 -21.13 11.31 12.71
C SER A 57 -21.47 11.76 14.13
N SER A 58 -20.53 12.41 14.81
CA SER A 58 -20.73 13.02 16.12
C SER A 58 -20.05 14.39 16.15
N ILE A 59 -20.75 15.42 16.62
CA ILE A 59 -20.26 16.80 16.63
C ILE A 59 -20.46 17.37 18.03
N GLU A 60 -19.41 17.87 18.67
CA GLU A 60 -19.48 18.35 20.06
C GLU A 60 -19.74 19.85 20.18
N VAL A 61 -20.62 20.23 21.10
CA VAL A 61 -20.75 21.61 21.59
C VAL A 61 -20.77 21.66 23.11
N ASP A 62 -19.88 22.49 23.68
CA ASP A 62 -19.91 22.84 25.11
C ASP A 62 -20.97 23.92 25.36
N LEU A 63 -21.87 23.70 26.31
CA LEU A 63 -22.93 24.65 26.65
C LEU A 63 -22.86 25.18 28.08
N ILE A 64 -22.98 26.50 28.19
CA ILE A 64 -23.17 27.22 29.45
C ILE A 64 -24.53 27.91 29.41
N LEU A 65 -25.39 27.59 30.40
CA LEU A 65 -26.58 28.39 30.67
C LEU A 65 -26.19 29.73 31.29
N LYS A 66 -26.42 30.83 30.57
CA LYS A 66 -26.19 32.19 31.06
C LYS A 66 -27.30 33.12 30.61
N ASP A 67 -27.85 33.88 31.55
CA ASP A 67 -28.92 34.86 31.31
C ASP A 67 -30.13 34.30 30.53
N GLY A 68 -30.48 33.02 30.81
CA GLY A 68 -31.59 32.32 30.16
C GLY A 68 -31.30 31.82 28.73
N LYS A 69 -30.05 31.86 28.28
CA LYS A 69 -29.60 31.39 26.96
C LYS A 69 -28.53 30.32 27.07
N LEU A 70 -28.45 29.47 26.05
CA LEU A 70 -27.45 28.41 25.94
C LEU A 70 -26.28 28.87 25.08
N MET A 71 -25.21 29.29 25.74
CA MET A 71 -24.01 29.83 25.10
C MET A 71 -23.04 28.70 24.75
N ALA A 72 -22.53 28.68 23.52
CA ALA A 72 -21.52 27.72 23.08
C ALA A 72 -20.13 28.16 23.57
N ALA A 73 -19.65 27.58 24.67
CA ALA A 73 -18.40 27.95 25.34
C ALA A 73 -17.97 26.92 26.39
N HIS A 74 -16.65 26.73 26.54
CA HIS A 74 -16.08 25.87 27.59
C HIS A 74 -16.21 26.48 28.99
N GLU A 75 -15.98 27.80 29.10
CA GLU A 75 -15.96 28.52 30.37
C GLU A 75 -16.63 29.89 30.24
N VAL A 76 -17.08 30.44 31.37
CA VAL A 76 -17.84 31.71 31.38
C VAL A 76 -17.06 32.87 30.76
N ALA A 77 -15.73 32.84 30.85
CA ALA A 77 -14.83 33.86 30.31
C ALA A 77 -14.74 33.81 28.77
N SER A 78 -14.98 32.65 28.15
CA SER A 78 -14.90 32.46 26.70
C SER A 78 -16.23 32.68 25.97
N ILE A 79 -17.27 33.13 26.68
CA ILE A 79 -18.60 33.35 26.09
C ILE A 79 -18.57 34.51 25.10
N ASP A 80 -18.92 34.22 23.85
CA ASP A 80 -19.34 35.21 22.86
C ASP A 80 -20.88 35.25 22.82
N PRO A 81 -21.53 36.39 23.13
CA PRO A 81 -22.99 36.55 23.08
C PRO A 81 -23.65 36.19 21.75
N LYS A 82 -22.89 36.12 20.64
CA LYS A 82 -23.38 35.75 19.32
C LYS A 82 -23.32 34.25 19.03
N ARG A 83 -22.63 33.47 19.88
CA ARG A 83 -22.41 32.03 19.69
C ARG A 83 -23.28 31.24 20.65
N THR A 84 -24.44 30.84 20.17
CA THR A 84 -25.35 29.92 20.86
C THR A 84 -25.44 28.59 20.11
N ILE A 85 -25.74 27.49 20.81
CA ILE A 85 -26.98 26.78 20.51
C ILE A 85 -27.46 26.76 19.05
N GLU A 86 -28.49 27.57 18.89
CA GLU A 86 -29.26 27.86 17.70
C GLU A 86 -28.34 28.36 16.58
N SER A 87 -27.57 29.41 16.84
CA SER A 87 -26.79 30.10 15.80
C SER A 87 -25.69 29.25 15.16
N LEU A 88 -25.07 28.33 15.93
CA LEU A 88 -23.96 27.51 15.45
C LEU A 88 -24.41 26.15 14.91
N TYR A 89 -25.52 25.62 15.41
CA TYR A 89 -25.92 24.24 15.11
C TYR A 89 -27.37 24.11 14.66
N LEU A 90 -28.35 24.48 15.49
CA LEU A 90 -29.75 24.15 15.19
C LEU A 90 -30.28 24.89 13.95
N ASP A 91 -29.95 26.18 13.80
CA ASP A 91 -30.32 26.97 12.62
C ASP A 91 -29.65 26.41 11.35
N PRO A 92 -28.30 26.24 11.30
CA PRO A 92 -27.64 25.61 10.15
C PRO A 92 -28.16 24.21 9.79
N ILE A 93 -28.43 23.36 10.78
CA ILE A 93 -28.95 22.00 10.55
C ILE A 93 -30.37 22.07 9.97
N SER A 94 -31.26 22.85 10.58
CA SER A 94 -32.64 22.98 10.12
C SER A 94 -32.72 23.56 8.70
N GLU A 95 -31.96 24.63 8.43
CA GLU A 95 -31.87 25.23 7.11
C GLU A 95 -31.25 24.27 6.09
N GLY A 96 -30.19 23.56 6.47
CA GLY A 96 -29.54 22.55 5.64
C GLY A 96 -30.48 21.42 5.23
N ILE A 97 -31.33 20.94 6.15
CA ILE A 97 -32.35 19.92 5.86
C ILE A 97 -33.43 20.50 4.93
N LYS A 98 -33.98 21.68 5.27
CA LYS A 98 -35.07 22.32 4.50
C LYS A 98 -34.66 22.70 3.09
N SER A 99 -33.41 23.09 2.88
CA SER A 99 -32.83 23.42 1.57
C SER A 99 -32.40 22.19 0.77
N GLY A 100 -32.33 21.01 1.40
CA GLY A 100 -31.86 19.77 0.78
C GLY A 100 -30.33 19.62 0.71
N VAL A 101 -29.56 20.55 1.30
CA VAL A 101 -28.10 20.42 1.46
C VAL A 101 -27.76 19.23 2.36
N ILE A 102 -28.58 18.98 3.38
CA ILE A 102 -28.53 17.80 4.23
C ILE A 102 -29.61 16.84 3.74
N SER A 103 -29.21 15.85 2.94
CA SER A 103 -30.12 14.86 2.35
C SER A 103 -30.46 13.71 3.29
N SER A 104 -29.60 13.45 4.28
CA SER A 104 -29.78 12.40 5.29
C SER A 104 -29.12 12.80 6.60
N ILE A 105 -29.77 12.49 7.73
CA ILE A 105 -29.21 12.71 9.06
C ILE A 105 -28.56 11.41 9.53
N ASN A 106 -27.24 11.33 9.35
CA ASN A 106 -26.38 10.22 9.79
C ASN A 106 -25.44 10.66 10.94
N PHE A 107 -25.75 11.77 11.59
CA PHE A 107 -24.96 12.34 12.67
C PHE A 107 -25.85 12.73 13.86
N HIS A 108 -25.22 12.96 15.01
CA HIS A 108 -25.85 13.56 16.18
C HIS A 108 -24.99 14.71 16.71
N LEU A 109 -25.60 15.59 17.49
CA LEU A 109 -24.87 16.59 18.25
C LEU A 109 -24.69 16.10 19.69
N LEU A 110 -23.44 16.04 20.11
CA LEU A 110 -23.04 15.76 21.48
C LEU A 110 -23.01 17.09 22.25
N VAL A 111 -23.95 17.26 23.17
CA VAL A 111 -24.16 18.50 23.90
C VAL A 111 -23.56 18.35 25.29
N ASP A 112 -22.36 18.90 25.50
CA ASP A 112 -21.64 18.80 26.76
C ASP A 112 -22.01 19.96 27.70
N LEU A 113 -22.75 19.67 28.76
CA LEU A 113 -23.25 20.70 29.66
C LEU A 113 -22.18 21.09 30.70
N LYS A 114 -21.78 22.37 30.70
CA LYS A 114 -20.84 22.93 31.69
C LYS A 114 -21.54 23.55 32.91
N THR A 115 -22.85 23.73 32.84
CA THR A 115 -23.72 24.19 33.93
C THR A 115 -24.59 23.06 34.49
N GLU A 116 -25.29 23.33 35.60
CA GLU A 116 -26.17 22.35 36.26
C GLU A 116 -27.20 21.76 35.28
N ALA A 117 -27.30 20.43 35.25
CA ALA A 117 -27.98 19.68 34.19
C ALA A 117 -29.48 19.99 34.07
N TYR A 118 -30.25 19.93 35.17
CA TYR A 118 -31.70 20.02 35.11
C TYR A 118 -32.17 21.40 34.64
N SER A 119 -31.57 22.48 35.16
CA SER A 119 -31.89 23.85 34.74
C SER A 119 -31.45 24.13 33.30
N THR A 120 -30.30 23.60 32.87
CA THR A 120 -29.80 23.76 31.50
C THR A 120 -30.68 23.00 30.50
N LEU A 121 -31.05 21.75 30.81
CA LEU A 121 -31.90 20.94 29.94
C LEU A 121 -33.30 21.50 29.79
N LYS A 122 -33.86 22.11 30.84
CA LYS A 122 -35.16 22.81 30.71
C LYS A 122 -35.12 23.92 29.67
N VAL A 123 -34.02 24.68 29.62
CA VAL A 123 -33.85 25.74 28.61
C VAL A 123 -33.61 25.12 27.23
N LEU A 124 -32.85 24.01 27.16
CA LEU A 124 -32.65 23.29 25.90
C LEU A 124 -33.97 22.79 25.33
N GLU A 125 -34.82 22.15 26.13
CA GLU A 125 -36.15 21.70 25.68
C GLU A 125 -37.01 22.86 25.15
N GLU A 126 -36.92 24.05 25.76
CA GLU A 126 -37.62 25.22 25.24
C GLU A 126 -37.06 25.68 23.90
N SER A 127 -35.73 25.76 23.76
CA SER A 127 -35.06 26.10 22.49
C SER A 127 -35.39 25.10 21.36
N MET A 128 -35.54 23.81 21.69
CA MET A 128 -35.79 22.75 20.71
C MET A 128 -37.21 22.75 20.13
N LYS A 129 -38.17 23.48 20.72
CA LYS A 129 -39.56 23.55 20.23
C LYS A 129 -39.68 24.08 18.81
N ASP A 130 -38.82 25.03 18.43
CA ASP A 130 -38.83 25.62 17.09
C ASP A 130 -38.28 24.67 16.01
N TYR A 131 -37.75 23.50 16.41
CA TYR A 131 -37.11 22.51 15.54
C TYR A 131 -37.79 21.13 15.58
N GLU A 132 -38.96 21.00 16.22
CA GLU A 132 -39.65 19.70 16.40
C GLU A 132 -39.87 18.91 15.09
N ASP A 133 -40.01 19.60 13.96
CA ASP A 133 -40.22 19.01 12.64
C ASP A 133 -39.03 18.19 12.13
N VAL A 134 -37.82 18.52 12.57
CA VAL A 134 -36.58 17.83 12.15
C VAL A 134 -36.08 16.82 13.19
N LEU A 135 -36.66 16.78 14.39
CA LEU A 135 -36.19 15.92 15.48
C LEU A 135 -36.67 14.48 15.36
N TYR A 136 -35.88 13.59 15.94
CA TYR A 136 -36.22 12.18 16.05
C TYR A 136 -37.50 11.99 16.88
N SER A 137 -38.40 11.17 16.35
CA SER A 137 -39.55 10.64 17.07
C SER A 137 -40.00 9.33 16.45
N SER A 138 -40.89 8.60 17.11
CA SER A 138 -41.59 7.47 16.50
C SER A 138 -42.27 7.80 15.16
N GLY A 139 -42.68 9.05 14.93
CA GLY A 139 -43.21 9.55 13.66
C GLY A 139 -42.15 10.05 12.65
N ASN A 140 -40.93 10.31 13.11
CA ASN A 140 -39.78 10.74 12.32
C ASN A 140 -38.52 9.95 12.73
N PRO A 141 -38.40 8.66 12.35
CA PRO A 141 -37.31 7.80 12.82
C PRO A 141 -35.94 8.18 12.27
N ASN A 142 -35.90 9.00 11.20
CA ASN A 142 -34.68 9.54 10.61
C ASN A 142 -34.36 10.95 11.11
N GLY A 143 -35.09 11.44 12.11
CA GLY A 143 -34.89 12.77 12.66
C GLY A 143 -33.60 12.92 13.45
N PHE A 144 -33.23 14.17 13.67
CA PHE A 144 -32.03 14.57 14.39
C PHE A 144 -32.11 14.21 15.88
N LYS A 145 -30.99 13.74 16.42
CA LYS A 145 -30.84 13.35 17.83
C LYS A 145 -29.77 14.18 18.52
N LEU A 146 -29.96 14.39 19.81
CA LEU A 146 -28.96 14.94 20.72
C LEU A 146 -28.46 13.85 21.67
N ILE A 147 -27.18 13.88 21.99
CA ILE A 147 -26.60 13.10 23.09
C ILE A 147 -26.08 14.07 24.15
N ILE A 148 -26.69 14.05 25.33
CA ILE A 148 -26.30 14.94 26.43
C ILE A 148 -25.09 14.36 27.18
N SER A 149 -24.02 15.16 27.25
CA SER A 149 -22.74 14.89 27.93
C SER A 149 -22.48 15.94 29.04
N GLY A 150 -21.29 15.94 29.64
CA GLY A 150 -20.90 16.84 30.72
C GLY A 150 -21.70 16.61 32.00
N ASN A 151 -22.23 17.69 32.56
CA ASN A 151 -23.19 17.60 33.65
C ASN A 151 -24.51 16.99 33.14
N ARG A 152 -24.84 15.80 33.62
CA ARG A 152 -26.05 15.07 33.22
C ARG A 152 -26.97 14.85 34.42
N PRO A 153 -28.28 14.65 34.19
CA PRO A 153 -29.17 14.08 35.19
C PRO A 153 -28.67 12.70 35.64
N LYS A 154 -29.21 12.19 36.74
CA LYS A 154 -28.98 10.78 37.09
C LYS A 154 -29.59 9.88 36.03
N ALA A 155 -28.99 8.72 35.79
CA ALA A 155 -29.47 7.76 34.78
C ALA A 155 -30.94 7.36 35.01
N GLU A 156 -31.38 7.23 36.27
CA GLU A 156 -32.78 6.93 36.62
C GLU A 156 -33.81 7.96 36.09
N ASP A 157 -33.36 9.18 35.81
CA ASP A 157 -34.18 10.28 35.31
C ASP A 157 -34.19 10.39 33.78
N TYR A 158 -33.35 9.64 33.06
CA TYR A 158 -33.25 9.74 31.59
C TYR A 158 -34.60 9.48 30.88
N LYS A 159 -35.44 8.64 31.47
CA LYS A 159 -36.80 8.33 30.98
C LYS A 159 -37.75 9.54 30.97
N ASN A 160 -37.43 10.60 31.71
CA ASN A 160 -38.27 11.79 31.81
C ASN A 160 -38.10 12.74 30.61
N TYR A 161 -37.12 12.50 29.74
CA TYR A 161 -36.77 13.38 28.62
C TYR A 161 -37.29 12.88 27.27
N PRO A 162 -37.53 13.77 26.29
CA PRO A 162 -38.07 13.43 24.96
C PRO A 162 -37.27 12.37 24.18
N GLU A 163 -37.90 11.71 23.20
CA GLU A 163 -37.29 10.61 22.43
C GLU A 163 -36.01 11.00 21.67
N TRP A 164 -35.93 12.23 21.14
CA TRP A 164 -34.75 12.75 20.44
C TRP A 164 -33.55 13.01 21.38
N MET A 165 -33.77 13.03 22.69
CA MET A 165 -32.73 13.26 23.69
C MET A 165 -32.23 11.93 24.26
N LEU A 166 -31.01 11.59 23.90
CA LEU A 166 -30.23 10.50 24.46
C LEU A 166 -29.13 11.05 25.38
N PHE A 167 -28.45 10.17 26.09
CA PHE A 167 -27.44 10.54 27.08
C PHE A 167 -26.15 9.75 26.88
N ASP A 168 -25.04 10.43 27.12
CA ASP A 168 -23.72 9.82 27.25
C ASP A 168 -23.57 9.21 28.65
N TYR A 169 -23.16 7.95 28.73
CA TYR A 169 -22.89 7.29 30.01
C TYR A 169 -21.38 7.29 30.29
N GLN A 170 -20.97 7.91 31.40
CA GLN A 170 -19.54 8.11 31.72
C GLN A 170 -19.12 7.39 33.01
N SER A 171 -19.39 6.09 33.08
CA SER A 171 -18.93 5.20 34.17
C SER A 171 -18.46 3.86 33.61
N LYS A 172 -17.54 3.21 34.33
CA LYS A 172 -17.08 1.83 34.04
C LYS A 172 -18.09 0.77 34.50
N GLU A 173 -19.04 1.15 35.36
CA GLU A 173 -20.06 0.24 35.90
C GLU A 173 -21.20 0.10 34.89
N LEU A 174 -21.12 -0.90 34.01
CA LEU A 174 -22.16 -1.25 33.04
C LEU A 174 -23.02 -2.39 33.61
N THR A 175 -24.31 -2.12 33.84
CA THR A 175 -25.26 -3.10 34.38
C THR A 175 -26.48 -3.23 33.47
N THR A 176 -27.20 -4.35 33.56
CA THR A 176 -28.35 -4.63 32.69
C THR A 176 -29.59 -3.79 33.00
N ASP A 177 -29.66 -3.17 34.19
CA ASP A 177 -30.75 -2.31 34.64
C ASP A 177 -30.60 -0.84 34.23
N LEU A 178 -29.48 -0.46 33.59
CA LEU A 178 -29.32 0.87 33.00
C LEU A 178 -30.38 1.12 31.92
N PRO A 179 -30.81 2.39 31.72
CA PRO A 179 -31.79 2.77 30.71
C PRO A 179 -31.14 2.77 29.31
N TRP A 180 -30.75 1.60 28.81
CA TRP A 180 -29.99 1.45 27.57
C TRP A 180 -30.70 2.04 26.33
N ASN A 181 -32.03 2.11 26.33
CA ASN A 181 -32.77 2.77 25.26
C ASN A 181 -32.60 4.31 25.23
N LYS A 182 -32.14 4.91 26.34
CA LYS A 182 -31.84 6.35 26.46
C LYS A 182 -30.34 6.64 26.48
N ILE A 183 -29.49 5.61 26.54
CA ILE A 183 -28.03 5.77 26.42
C ILE A 183 -27.67 5.71 24.93
N GLY A 184 -27.15 6.83 24.43
CA GLY A 184 -26.72 6.96 23.03
C GLY A 184 -25.30 6.47 22.79
N MET A 185 -24.43 6.61 23.78
CA MET A 185 -23.04 6.15 23.76
C MET A 185 -22.48 6.02 25.19
N VAL A 186 -21.34 5.36 25.31
CA VAL A 186 -20.54 5.31 26.54
C VAL A 186 -19.22 6.02 26.28
N SER A 187 -18.92 7.05 27.06
CA SER A 187 -17.69 7.81 26.88
C SER A 187 -16.87 7.91 28.16
N LEU A 188 -15.56 7.73 28.07
CA LEU A 188 -14.66 7.90 29.22
C LEU A 188 -13.42 8.70 28.84
N SER A 189 -12.74 9.23 29.86
CA SER A 189 -11.44 9.84 29.62
C SER A 189 -10.45 8.76 29.21
N PHE A 190 -9.75 8.96 28.09
CA PHE A 190 -8.63 8.11 27.71
C PHE A 190 -7.58 8.00 28.82
N ARG A 191 -7.41 9.05 29.63
CA ARG A 191 -6.47 9.10 30.77
C ARG A 191 -6.80 8.12 31.90
N GLN A 192 -7.99 7.53 31.91
CA GLN A 192 -8.32 6.44 32.84
C GLN A 192 -7.69 5.09 32.43
N PHE A 193 -7.14 5.00 31.22
CA PHE A 193 -6.56 3.78 30.65
C PHE A 193 -5.09 3.96 30.31
N SER A 194 -4.71 5.10 29.75
CA SER A 194 -3.33 5.33 29.30
C SER A 194 -2.89 6.80 29.35
N ILE A 195 -1.59 6.97 29.57
CA ILE A 195 -0.89 8.27 29.44
C ILE A 195 -0.19 8.41 28.07
N TRP A 196 -0.40 7.47 27.15
CA TRP A 196 0.15 7.52 25.81
C TRP A 196 -0.20 8.84 25.13
N ASN A 197 0.74 9.35 24.32
CA ASN A 197 0.66 10.67 23.70
C ASN A 197 0.43 10.59 22.18
N GLY A 198 0.07 9.41 21.66
CA GLY A 198 -0.17 9.19 20.23
C GLY A 198 1.08 8.93 19.41
N LYS A 199 2.28 8.86 20.02
CA LYS A 199 3.54 8.59 19.32
C LYS A 199 4.07 7.20 19.64
N GLY A 200 4.54 6.49 18.62
CA GLY A 200 4.99 5.10 18.77
C GLY A 200 3.85 4.16 19.16
N ARG A 201 4.17 2.95 19.62
CA ARG A 201 3.15 1.97 20.05
C ARG A 201 2.69 2.24 21.48
N MET A 202 1.39 2.10 21.74
CA MET A 202 0.85 2.08 23.11
C MET A 202 1.44 0.90 23.90
N VAL A 203 1.67 1.07 25.20
CA VAL A 203 2.13 -0.03 26.07
C VAL A 203 1.09 -1.15 26.08
N GLU A 204 1.52 -2.38 25.83
CA GLU A 204 0.63 -3.53 25.60
C GLU A 204 -0.41 -3.73 26.72
N GLY A 205 0.00 -3.68 27.99
CA GLY A 205 -0.94 -3.82 29.10
C GLY A 205 -1.98 -2.69 29.19
N GLN A 206 -1.65 -1.49 28.71
CA GLN A 206 -2.62 -0.38 28.64
C GLN A 206 -3.56 -0.54 27.46
N ARG A 207 -3.05 -1.00 26.31
CA ARG A 207 -3.83 -1.35 25.12
C ARG A 207 -4.86 -2.44 25.46
N ALA A 208 -4.43 -3.51 26.13
CA ALA A 208 -5.31 -4.59 26.56
C ALA A 208 -6.46 -4.10 27.46
N ASN A 209 -6.16 -3.29 28.48
CA ASN A 209 -7.20 -2.73 29.36
C ASN A 209 -8.21 -1.83 28.61
N LEU A 210 -7.74 -1.13 27.57
CA LEU A 210 -8.60 -0.31 26.73
C LEU A 210 -9.49 -1.19 25.84
N GLN A 211 -8.92 -2.22 25.22
CA GLN A 211 -9.64 -3.20 24.40
C GLN A 211 -10.72 -3.91 25.22
N GLU A 212 -10.40 -4.40 26.42
CA GLU A 212 -11.38 -5.06 27.30
C GLU A 212 -12.59 -4.15 27.62
N PHE A 213 -12.36 -2.85 27.74
CA PHE A 213 -13.44 -1.90 27.98
C PHE A 213 -14.28 -1.63 26.72
N ILE A 214 -13.64 -1.53 25.54
CA ILE A 214 -14.34 -1.44 24.26
C ILE A 214 -15.25 -2.66 24.09
N ASP A 215 -14.71 -3.87 24.25
CA ASP A 215 -15.44 -5.13 24.14
C ASP A 215 -16.61 -5.20 25.14
N LEU A 216 -16.40 -4.72 26.38
CA LEU A 216 -17.44 -4.65 27.40
C LEU A 216 -18.58 -3.71 26.98
N VAL A 217 -18.29 -2.53 26.42
CA VAL A 217 -19.32 -1.60 25.93
C VAL A 217 -20.09 -2.21 24.76
N HIS A 218 -19.39 -2.84 23.81
CA HIS A 218 -20.01 -3.52 22.67
C HIS A 218 -20.91 -4.69 23.09
N SER A 219 -20.63 -5.35 24.21
CA SER A 219 -21.52 -6.40 24.76
C SER A 219 -22.92 -5.90 25.14
N PHE A 220 -23.12 -4.59 25.28
CA PHE A 220 -24.42 -3.95 25.50
C PHE A 220 -25.02 -3.33 24.22
N ASP A 221 -24.46 -3.61 23.04
CA ASP A 221 -24.87 -3.03 21.74
C ASP A 221 -24.85 -1.49 21.77
N LYS A 222 -23.74 -0.94 22.27
CA LYS A 222 -23.52 0.50 22.40
C LYS A 222 -22.18 0.91 21.81
N PRO A 223 -22.10 2.12 21.24
CA PRO A 223 -20.84 2.66 20.77
C PRO A 223 -20.03 3.26 21.92
N VAL A 224 -18.70 3.21 21.78
CA VAL A 224 -17.72 3.76 22.72
C VAL A 224 -16.98 4.97 22.14
N ARG A 225 -16.61 5.91 23.03
CA ARG A 225 -15.77 7.08 22.72
C ARG A 225 -14.78 7.34 23.85
N PHE A 226 -13.55 7.74 23.52
CA PHE A 226 -12.58 8.24 24.50
C PHE A 226 -12.24 9.71 24.28
N TRP A 227 -12.62 10.57 25.24
CA TRP A 227 -12.23 11.99 25.22
C TRP A 227 -10.87 12.21 25.88
N GLY A 228 -10.19 13.30 25.52
CA GLY A 228 -8.82 13.56 25.96
C GLY A 228 -7.79 12.54 25.46
N SER A 229 -8.13 11.85 24.36
CA SER A 229 -7.25 10.97 23.61
C SER A 229 -6.22 11.78 22.80
N PRO A 230 -5.07 11.19 22.44
CA PRO A 230 -4.14 11.82 21.51
C PRO A 230 -4.76 11.99 20.12
N ASP A 231 -4.46 13.10 19.46
CA ASP A 231 -5.05 13.48 18.17
C ASP A 231 -3.97 13.51 17.08
N SER A 232 -3.77 12.36 16.42
CA SER A 232 -2.75 12.19 15.38
C SER A 232 -3.03 10.92 14.56
N LYS A 233 -2.46 10.81 13.36
CA LYS A 233 -2.61 9.63 12.47
C LYS A 233 -2.33 8.29 13.19
N SER A 234 -1.24 8.21 13.95
CA SER A 234 -0.92 7.00 14.72
C SER A 234 -1.95 6.70 15.81
N ALA A 235 -2.52 7.72 16.44
CA ALA A 235 -3.59 7.55 17.41
C ALA A 235 -4.90 7.11 16.74
N TRP A 236 -5.33 7.80 15.68
CA TRP A 236 -6.54 7.46 14.93
C TRP A 236 -6.51 6.03 14.42
N LYS A 237 -5.38 5.58 13.84
CA LYS A 237 -5.21 4.19 13.44
C LYS A 237 -5.30 3.23 14.61
N ALA A 238 -4.60 3.51 15.71
CA ALA A 238 -4.65 2.63 16.87
C ALA A 238 -6.08 2.47 17.42
N PHE A 239 -6.84 3.56 17.51
CA PHE A 239 -8.23 3.55 17.97
C PHE A 239 -9.15 2.83 16.97
N HIS A 240 -8.98 3.08 15.68
CA HIS A 240 -9.66 2.34 14.62
C HIS A 240 -9.42 0.82 14.71
N GLU A 241 -8.17 0.40 14.85
CA GLU A 241 -7.79 -1.02 14.96
C GLU A 241 -8.31 -1.70 16.23
N MET A 242 -8.55 -0.94 17.30
CA MET A 242 -9.15 -1.45 18.53
C MET A 242 -10.69 -1.49 18.46
N GLY A 243 -11.30 -0.96 17.40
CA GLY A 243 -12.76 -0.91 17.23
C GLY A 243 -13.43 0.22 18.01
N GLU A 244 -12.75 1.33 18.29
CA GLU A 244 -13.44 2.52 18.81
C GLU A 244 -14.42 3.05 17.77
N ASP A 245 -15.70 3.18 18.15
CA ASP A 245 -16.76 3.61 17.23
C ASP A 245 -16.61 5.09 16.84
N TYR A 246 -16.35 5.97 17.81
CA TYR A 246 -16.27 7.41 17.61
C TYR A 246 -14.85 7.92 17.91
N ILE A 247 -14.02 7.99 16.88
CA ILE A 247 -12.65 8.49 16.99
C ILE A 247 -12.69 10.00 17.23
N ASN A 248 -12.25 10.40 18.41
CA ASN A 248 -12.20 11.80 18.86
C ASN A 248 -11.08 12.58 18.15
N THR A 249 -11.41 13.74 17.59
CA THR A 249 -10.43 14.63 16.93
C THR A 249 -10.87 16.10 16.95
N ASP A 250 -9.91 17.01 17.09
CA ASP A 250 -10.07 18.45 16.83
C ASP A 250 -9.81 18.78 15.33
N HIS A 251 -9.41 17.78 14.53
CA HIS A 251 -9.01 17.90 13.12
C HIS A 251 -9.84 16.98 12.19
N PRO A 252 -11.17 17.13 12.12
CA PRO A 252 -12.05 16.16 11.45
C PRO A 252 -11.73 15.94 9.96
N ILE A 253 -11.33 16.99 9.22
CA ILE A 253 -10.95 16.87 7.81
C ILE A 253 -9.71 15.99 7.63
N GLU A 254 -8.68 16.19 8.46
CA GLU A 254 -7.44 15.42 8.37
C GLU A 254 -7.64 13.97 8.81
N ALA A 255 -8.39 13.75 9.91
CA ALA A 255 -8.75 12.42 10.38
C ALA A 255 -9.55 11.65 9.33
N ALA A 256 -10.55 12.28 8.70
CA ALA A 256 -11.33 11.68 7.63
C ALA A 256 -10.46 11.32 6.42
N ALA A 257 -9.61 12.25 5.97
CA ALA A 257 -8.73 12.01 4.84
C ALA A 257 -7.77 10.83 5.08
N TYR A 258 -7.26 10.69 6.30
CA TYR A 258 -6.39 9.59 6.69
C TYR A 258 -7.15 8.26 6.81
N LEU A 259 -8.20 8.19 7.63
CA LEU A 259 -8.91 6.95 7.94
C LEU A 259 -9.63 6.37 6.71
N ASN A 260 -10.17 7.21 5.82
CA ASN A 260 -10.80 6.75 4.58
C ASN A 260 -9.82 6.03 3.63
N LYS A 261 -8.53 6.40 3.67
CA LYS A 261 -7.48 5.76 2.85
C LYS A 261 -6.74 4.64 3.58
N LEU A 262 -6.97 4.47 4.88
CA LEU A 262 -6.18 3.55 5.70
C LEU A 262 -6.27 2.10 5.18
N GLY A 263 -7.46 1.66 4.76
CA GLY A 263 -7.65 0.31 4.20
C GLY A 263 -6.92 0.08 2.87
N GLU A 264 -6.73 1.13 2.06
CA GLU A 264 -6.00 1.05 0.78
C GLU A 264 -4.48 1.10 1.01
N ASN A 265 -4.06 1.84 2.04
CA ASN A 265 -2.65 2.06 2.39
C ASN A 265 -2.06 0.98 3.28
N VAL A 266 -2.87 0.04 3.77
CA VAL A 266 -2.43 -1.08 4.60
C VAL A 266 -2.55 -2.37 3.82
N TYR A 267 -1.45 -3.11 3.74
CA TYR A 267 -1.43 -4.45 3.16
C TYR A 267 -0.96 -5.47 4.18
N GLN A 268 -1.66 -6.59 4.22
CA GLN A 268 -1.27 -7.78 4.96
C GLN A 268 -0.93 -8.88 3.98
N ASN A 269 0.31 -9.35 4.01
CA ASN A 269 0.68 -10.55 3.26
C ASN A 269 0.20 -11.80 4.01
N THR A 270 -0.51 -12.68 3.30
CA THR A 270 -1.02 -13.94 3.85
C THR A 270 -0.22 -15.16 3.40
N SER A 271 0.74 -14.98 2.48
CA SER A 271 1.60 -16.03 1.95
C SER A 271 3.06 -15.63 2.12
N ILE A 272 3.68 -16.11 3.20
CA ILE A 272 5.11 -15.91 3.47
C ILE A 272 5.90 -16.93 2.66
N HIS A 273 6.83 -16.48 1.82
CA HIS A 273 7.70 -17.37 1.06
C HIS A 273 9.01 -17.63 1.80
N GLU A 274 9.58 -18.82 1.59
CA GLU A 274 10.86 -19.19 2.18
C GLU A 274 12.02 -18.44 1.53
N VAL A 275 12.96 -18.01 2.37
CA VAL A 275 14.18 -17.33 1.93
C VAL A 275 15.30 -18.35 1.79
N TYR A 276 15.88 -18.41 0.60
CA TYR A 276 17.08 -19.19 0.33
C TYR A 276 18.30 -18.56 1.01
N GLN A 277 19.12 -19.39 1.64
CA GLN A 277 20.35 -18.97 2.29
C GLN A 277 21.53 -19.19 1.33
N PRO A 278 22.17 -18.13 0.81
CA PRO A 278 23.29 -18.26 -0.10
C PRO A 278 24.46 -19.03 0.52
N THR A 279 25.16 -19.85 -0.27
CA THR A 279 26.33 -20.59 0.23
C THR A 279 27.54 -19.69 0.47
N PHE A 280 27.63 -18.58 -0.28
CA PHE A 280 28.76 -17.65 -0.34
C PHE A 280 30.10 -18.26 -0.78
N GLU A 281 30.15 -19.48 -1.33
CA GLU A 281 31.42 -20.12 -1.68
C GLU A 281 32.17 -19.38 -2.81
N GLY A 282 31.44 -18.87 -3.81
CA GLY A 282 31.98 -18.11 -4.95
C GLY A 282 31.78 -16.59 -4.86
N ASP A 283 31.17 -16.07 -3.79
CA ASP A 283 30.79 -14.67 -3.70
C ASP A 283 32.01 -13.73 -3.58
N GLY A 284 32.15 -12.81 -4.53
CA GLY A 284 33.25 -11.86 -4.62
C GLY A 284 34.55 -12.47 -5.15
N ALA A 285 34.52 -13.70 -5.67
CA ALA A 285 35.71 -14.32 -6.25
C ALA A 285 36.15 -13.58 -7.52
N GLU A 286 37.45 -13.34 -7.66
CA GLU A 286 38.07 -12.77 -8.86
C GLU A 286 38.32 -13.89 -9.90
N VAL A 287 37.22 -14.43 -10.44
CA VAL A 287 37.21 -15.49 -11.45
C VAL A 287 36.61 -14.98 -12.77
N PRO A 288 36.81 -15.68 -13.89
CA PRO A 288 36.14 -15.32 -15.13
C PRO A 288 34.63 -15.17 -14.96
N VAL A 289 34.07 -14.13 -15.58
CA VAL A 289 32.63 -13.88 -15.60
C VAL A 289 32.10 -14.36 -16.94
N ASP A 290 31.52 -15.55 -16.94
CA ASP A 290 30.91 -16.16 -18.14
C ASP A 290 29.43 -15.76 -18.24
N ASN A 291 28.77 -15.55 -17.12
CA ASN A 291 27.35 -15.24 -17.09
C ASN A 291 27.11 -13.92 -16.35
N VAL A 292 26.31 -13.02 -16.91
CA VAL A 292 25.90 -11.77 -16.29
C VAL A 292 24.37 -11.70 -16.26
N ILE A 293 23.80 -11.58 -15.07
CA ILE A 293 22.37 -11.45 -14.88
C ILE A 293 22.09 -10.09 -14.24
N LEU A 294 21.35 -9.24 -14.93
CA LEU A 294 20.93 -7.92 -14.46
C LEU A 294 19.42 -7.93 -14.19
N MET A 295 19.05 -7.82 -12.93
CA MET A 295 17.66 -7.68 -12.51
C MET A 295 17.33 -6.22 -12.22
N ILE A 296 16.22 -5.72 -12.79
CA ILE A 296 15.70 -4.37 -12.57
C ILE A 296 14.29 -4.50 -11.98
N GLY A 297 14.11 -4.07 -10.73
CA GLY A 297 12.77 -3.76 -10.22
C GLY A 297 12.46 -2.31 -10.57
N ASP A 298 11.57 -2.08 -11.54
CA ASP A 298 11.23 -0.72 -11.96
C ASP A 298 10.62 0.06 -10.77
N GLY A 299 11.09 1.26 -10.50
CA GLY A 299 10.63 2.07 -9.36
C GLY A 299 10.98 1.52 -7.96
N ASN A 300 11.80 0.47 -7.87
CA ASN A 300 12.05 -0.29 -6.64
C ASN A 300 13.10 0.33 -5.70
N GLY A 301 12.73 1.44 -5.06
CA GLY A 301 13.53 2.08 -4.03
C GLY A 301 13.67 1.27 -2.73
N LEU A 302 14.46 1.80 -1.78
CA LEU A 302 14.69 1.13 -0.50
C LEU A 302 13.40 0.92 0.31
N THR A 303 12.43 1.83 0.19
CA THR A 303 11.16 1.71 0.91
C THR A 303 10.28 0.59 0.34
N GLN A 304 10.26 0.41 -0.99
CA GLN A 304 9.56 -0.67 -1.68
C GLN A 304 10.12 -2.03 -1.21
N ILE A 305 11.45 -2.17 -1.19
CA ILE A 305 12.13 -3.36 -0.65
C ILE A 305 11.80 -3.58 0.84
N ALA A 306 11.89 -2.54 1.66
CA ALA A 306 11.61 -2.65 3.10
C ALA A 306 10.16 -3.04 3.37
N SER A 307 9.21 -2.59 2.55
CA SER A 307 7.80 -2.93 2.69
C SER A 307 7.55 -4.43 2.51
N ALA A 308 8.13 -5.03 1.47
CA ALA A 308 8.09 -6.48 1.26
C ALA A 308 8.83 -7.24 2.36
N LEU A 309 9.97 -6.73 2.83
CA LEU A 309 10.73 -7.33 3.94
C LEU A 309 9.88 -7.48 5.20
N PHE A 310 9.20 -6.41 5.63
CA PHE A 310 8.34 -6.45 6.82
C PHE A 310 7.09 -7.31 6.60
N SER A 311 6.58 -7.37 5.38
CA SER A 311 5.49 -8.26 4.97
C SER A 311 5.92 -9.71 4.72
N ASN A 312 7.19 -10.07 4.86
CA ASN A 312 7.68 -11.44 4.71
C ASN A 312 8.46 -11.91 5.95
N GLY A 313 7.94 -11.59 7.14
CA GLY A 313 8.54 -12.03 8.41
C GLY A 313 9.93 -11.42 8.68
N ASN A 314 10.17 -10.21 8.16
CA ASN A 314 11.45 -9.50 8.24
C ASN A 314 12.60 -10.21 7.51
N GLN A 315 12.30 -10.95 6.43
CA GLN A 315 13.28 -11.62 5.59
C GLN A 315 12.93 -11.55 4.10
N LEU A 316 13.95 -11.41 3.25
CA LEU A 316 13.87 -11.50 1.79
C LEU A 316 15.11 -12.25 1.29
N ASN A 317 15.02 -12.89 0.12
CA ASN A 317 16.17 -13.43 -0.60
C ASN A 317 17.20 -12.33 -0.89
N LEU A 318 16.72 -11.16 -1.35
CA LEU A 318 17.56 -9.98 -1.61
C LEU A 318 18.39 -9.56 -0.40
N THR A 319 17.81 -9.59 0.80
CA THR A 319 18.46 -9.09 2.02
C THR A 319 19.47 -10.07 2.62
N GLN A 320 19.64 -11.25 2.03
CA GLN A 320 20.74 -12.17 2.40
C GLN A 320 22.08 -11.76 1.77
N LEU A 321 22.06 -10.93 0.70
CA LEU A 321 23.26 -10.55 -0.04
C LEU A 321 24.14 -9.57 0.74
N LYS A 322 25.46 -9.76 0.64
CA LYS A 322 26.46 -8.98 1.40
C LYS A 322 27.04 -7.79 0.63
N ASN A 323 27.07 -7.86 -0.70
CA ASN A 323 27.63 -6.81 -1.54
C ASN A 323 26.50 -5.87 -1.96
N MET A 324 26.54 -4.65 -1.43
CA MET A 324 25.53 -3.64 -1.70
C MET A 324 26.12 -2.23 -1.84
N GLY A 325 25.40 -1.38 -2.56
CA GLY A 325 25.73 0.01 -2.83
C GLY A 325 24.49 0.85 -3.11
N LEU A 326 24.70 2.11 -3.51
CA LEU A 326 23.65 3.03 -3.94
C LEU A 326 23.98 3.62 -5.32
N ILE A 327 22.97 3.76 -6.15
CA ILE A 327 23.07 4.25 -7.52
C ILE A 327 22.34 5.58 -7.67
N LYS A 328 23.02 6.53 -8.33
CA LYS A 328 22.46 7.79 -8.81
C LYS A 328 21.86 7.60 -10.20
N THR A 329 20.61 8.01 -10.36
CA THR A 329 19.77 7.65 -11.51
C THR A 329 19.40 8.83 -12.40
N GLN A 330 19.77 10.07 -12.05
CA GLN A 330 19.38 11.29 -12.78
C GLN A 330 19.61 11.19 -14.29
N ALA A 331 18.70 11.76 -15.08
CA ALA A 331 18.84 11.86 -16.53
C ALA A 331 19.84 12.97 -16.93
N ALA A 332 20.17 13.06 -18.21
CA ALA A 332 21.07 14.09 -18.72
C ALA A 332 20.41 15.48 -18.74
N ASP A 333 19.09 15.54 -18.93
CA ASP A 333 18.31 16.77 -19.09
C ASP A 333 17.38 17.10 -17.90
N ASP A 334 17.27 16.20 -16.92
CA ASP A 334 16.39 16.40 -15.76
C ASP A 334 16.95 15.80 -14.46
N PHE A 335 16.52 16.37 -13.33
CA PHE A 335 16.83 15.88 -11.99
C PHE A 335 16.14 14.54 -11.69
N THR A 336 14.96 14.29 -12.24
CA THR A 336 14.25 13.02 -12.07
C THR A 336 14.29 12.28 -13.40
N THR A 337 14.79 11.04 -13.39
CA THR A 337 14.82 10.21 -14.60
C THR A 337 13.46 9.55 -14.85
N ASP A 338 13.16 9.24 -16.10
CA ASP A 338 12.19 8.23 -16.46
C ASP A 338 12.86 6.86 -16.69
N SER A 339 12.07 5.79 -16.82
CA SER A 339 12.58 4.43 -17.06
C SER A 339 13.42 4.33 -18.33
N ALA A 340 13.11 5.11 -19.37
CA ALA A 340 13.85 5.10 -20.65
C ALA A 340 15.29 5.60 -20.47
N ALA A 341 15.48 6.80 -19.89
CA ALA A 341 16.81 7.32 -19.63
C ALA A 341 17.55 6.50 -18.57
N GLY A 342 16.83 6.03 -17.54
CA GLY A 342 17.35 5.20 -16.46
C GLY A 342 17.93 3.88 -16.98
N ALA A 343 17.16 3.15 -17.79
CA ALA A 343 17.57 1.89 -18.40
C ALA A 343 18.61 2.08 -19.51
N THR A 344 18.52 3.15 -20.32
CA THR A 344 19.54 3.46 -21.34
C THR A 344 20.92 3.63 -20.73
N ALA A 345 21.03 4.24 -19.55
CA ALA A 345 22.31 4.35 -18.87
C ALA A 345 22.91 2.98 -18.49
N TYR A 346 22.09 2.03 -18.03
CA TYR A 346 22.53 0.66 -17.79
C TYR A 346 22.88 -0.09 -19.08
N ALA A 347 22.14 0.16 -20.15
CA ALA A 347 22.32 -0.52 -21.43
C ALA A 347 23.51 0.00 -22.23
N THR A 348 23.88 1.27 -22.11
CA THR A 348 24.88 1.91 -22.99
C THR A 348 26.10 2.46 -22.25
N GLY A 349 26.01 2.67 -20.94
CA GLY A 349 27.04 3.35 -20.16
C GLY A 349 27.05 4.87 -20.34
N GLU A 350 26.06 5.46 -21.01
CA GLU A 350 25.94 6.92 -21.13
C GLU A 350 24.61 7.42 -20.59
N LYS A 351 24.64 8.59 -19.95
CA LYS A 351 23.43 9.31 -19.57
C LYS A 351 22.78 9.87 -20.83
N THR A 352 21.45 9.80 -20.90
CA THR A 352 20.66 10.36 -21.98
C THR A 352 19.49 11.18 -21.44
N ASN A 353 18.75 11.82 -22.34
CA ASN A 353 17.58 12.62 -22.00
C ASN A 353 16.39 11.71 -21.66
N ASN A 354 15.48 12.18 -20.80
CA ASN A 354 14.24 11.46 -20.54
C ASN A 354 13.52 11.08 -21.85
N ARG A 355 12.83 9.93 -21.83
CA ARG A 355 12.13 9.31 -22.97
C ARG A 355 13.03 8.64 -24.01
N ALA A 356 14.35 8.86 -23.98
CA ALA A 356 15.26 8.31 -24.98
C ALA A 356 15.68 6.86 -24.65
N LEU A 357 15.76 6.03 -25.69
CA LEU A 357 16.11 4.61 -25.66
C LEU A 357 17.37 4.38 -26.49
N GLY A 358 18.47 3.91 -25.90
CA GLY A 358 19.67 3.47 -26.63
C GLY A 358 20.33 4.55 -27.51
N VAL A 359 20.14 5.83 -27.19
CA VAL A 359 20.75 6.97 -27.88
C VAL A 359 21.40 7.94 -26.89
N ASP A 360 22.40 8.70 -27.34
CA ASP A 360 23.02 9.76 -26.54
C ASP A 360 22.07 10.97 -26.36
N SER A 361 22.46 11.94 -25.54
CA SER A 361 21.69 13.18 -25.31
C SER A 361 21.45 14.05 -26.56
N LYS A 362 22.07 13.73 -27.69
CA LYS A 362 21.87 14.38 -29.00
C LYS A 362 21.03 13.53 -29.95
N GLY A 363 20.59 12.34 -29.54
CA GLY A 363 19.80 11.41 -30.34
C GLY A 363 20.62 10.50 -31.26
N ASN A 364 21.96 10.43 -31.11
CA ASN A 364 22.77 9.50 -31.89
C ASN A 364 22.71 8.10 -31.28
N SER A 365 22.57 7.06 -32.10
CA SER A 365 22.56 5.67 -31.64
C SER A 365 23.85 5.30 -30.89
N LEU A 366 23.68 4.71 -29.71
CA LEU A 366 24.73 4.09 -28.92
C LEU A 366 24.60 2.58 -29.00
N PRO A 367 25.69 1.80 -29.09
CA PRO A 367 25.58 0.34 -29.05
C PRO A 367 25.11 -0.12 -27.67
N ASN A 368 24.08 -0.96 -27.64
CA ASN A 368 23.54 -1.48 -26.38
C ASN A 368 24.42 -2.63 -25.88
N LEU A 369 24.31 -2.96 -24.59
CA LEU A 369 25.12 -3.98 -23.95
C LEU A 369 25.05 -5.33 -24.68
N PRO A 370 23.86 -5.87 -25.07
CA PRO A 370 23.78 -7.09 -25.87
C PRO A 370 24.55 -7.02 -27.19
N ASP A 371 24.53 -5.89 -27.89
CA ASP A 371 25.24 -5.72 -29.18
C ASP A 371 26.75 -5.82 -29.01
N LEU A 372 27.27 -5.24 -27.92
CA LEU A 372 28.70 -5.30 -27.60
C LEU A 372 29.10 -6.70 -27.13
N LEU A 373 28.31 -7.32 -26.26
CA LEU A 373 28.57 -8.65 -25.71
C LEU A 373 28.55 -9.75 -26.79
N HIS A 374 27.71 -9.60 -27.82
CA HIS A 374 27.71 -10.50 -28.98
C HIS A 374 29.11 -10.62 -29.63
N GLY A 375 29.88 -9.53 -29.69
CA GLY A 375 31.26 -9.54 -30.21
C GLY A 375 32.25 -10.38 -29.37
N TYR A 376 31.93 -10.61 -28.09
CA TYR A 376 32.69 -11.45 -27.16
C TYR A 376 32.15 -12.89 -27.11
N GLY A 377 31.13 -13.23 -27.91
CA GLY A 377 30.56 -14.57 -27.98
C GLY A 377 29.47 -14.84 -26.95
N PHE A 378 28.91 -13.80 -26.33
CA PHE A 378 27.81 -13.94 -25.39
C PHE A 378 26.49 -14.16 -26.13
N SER A 379 25.66 -15.06 -25.61
CA SER A 379 24.24 -15.13 -25.92
C SER A 379 23.47 -14.14 -25.04
N SER A 380 22.40 -13.50 -25.54
CA SER A 380 21.70 -12.45 -24.77
C SER A 380 20.19 -12.63 -24.73
N GLY A 381 19.57 -12.29 -23.61
CA GLY A 381 18.11 -12.34 -23.48
C GLY A 381 17.49 -11.29 -22.56
N ILE A 382 16.19 -11.07 -22.75
CA ILE A 382 15.38 -10.12 -21.99
C ILE A 382 14.09 -10.80 -21.50
N ILE A 383 13.75 -10.58 -20.23
CA ILE A 383 12.48 -10.96 -19.63
C ILE A 383 11.86 -9.72 -18.98
N THR A 384 10.56 -9.50 -19.18
CA THR A 384 9.84 -8.40 -18.52
C THR A 384 8.41 -8.78 -18.16
N THR A 385 7.89 -8.22 -17.07
CA THR A 385 6.44 -8.23 -16.78
C THR A 385 5.66 -7.15 -17.53
N ASP A 386 6.33 -6.22 -18.20
CA ASP A 386 5.71 -5.25 -19.08
C ASP A 386 5.61 -5.78 -20.52
N GLN A 387 5.15 -4.95 -21.44
CA GLN A 387 5.30 -5.15 -22.87
C GLN A 387 6.77 -4.99 -23.32
N LEU A 388 7.19 -5.75 -24.33
CA LEU A 388 8.57 -5.68 -24.84
C LEU A 388 8.93 -4.33 -25.50
N THR A 389 7.93 -3.54 -25.89
CA THR A 389 8.11 -2.13 -26.31
C THR A 389 8.17 -1.16 -25.14
N GLY A 390 7.99 -1.63 -23.90
CA GLY A 390 8.21 -0.86 -22.68
C GLY A 390 9.64 -0.33 -22.61
N ALA A 391 9.85 0.75 -21.87
CA ALA A 391 11.10 1.50 -21.96
C ALA A 391 12.33 0.73 -21.44
N THR A 392 12.19 0.04 -20.31
CA THR A 392 13.27 -0.75 -19.73
C THR A 392 13.74 -1.86 -20.68
N PRO A 393 12.89 -2.75 -21.22
CA PRO A 393 13.33 -3.78 -22.16
C PRO A 393 13.80 -3.18 -23.49
N ALA A 394 13.10 -2.17 -24.01
CA ALA A 394 13.47 -1.51 -25.26
C ALA A 394 14.84 -0.85 -25.21
N SER A 395 15.26 -0.31 -24.06
CA SER A 395 16.58 0.31 -23.89
C SER A 395 17.75 -0.65 -24.14
N PHE A 396 17.53 -1.97 -24.10
CA PHE A 396 18.56 -2.98 -24.36
C PHE A 396 18.61 -3.47 -25.81
N TYR A 397 17.66 -3.09 -26.69
CA TYR A 397 17.67 -3.52 -28.10
C TYR A 397 17.31 -2.44 -29.13
N ALA A 398 16.68 -1.34 -28.73
CA ALA A 398 16.23 -0.27 -29.62
C ALA A 398 17.11 0.98 -29.51
N HIS A 399 17.04 1.82 -30.53
CA HIS A 399 17.73 3.11 -30.59
C HIS A 399 16.75 4.19 -31.09
N HIS A 400 16.03 4.84 -30.18
CA HIS A 400 15.01 5.81 -30.52
C HIS A 400 14.93 6.95 -29.48
N PRO A 401 14.81 8.23 -29.88
CA PRO A 401 14.75 9.35 -28.93
C PRO A 401 13.40 9.47 -28.19
N GLU A 402 12.43 8.59 -28.49
CA GLU A 402 11.05 8.68 -28.00
C GLU A 402 10.49 7.28 -27.68
N ARG A 403 10.19 7.03 -26.40
CA ARG A 403 9.73 5.74 -25.87
C ARG A 403 8.31 5.36 -26.27
N ASP A 404 7.48 6.30 -26.72
CA ASP A 404 6.09 6.01 -27.09
C ASP A 404 5.92 5.59 -28.57
N ASP A 405 6.98 5.60 -29.38
CA ASP A 405 6.94 5.17 -30.78
C ASP A 405 7.03 3.62 -30.89
N SER A 406 5.98 2.96 -30.40
CA SER A 406 5.95 1.49 -30.25
C SER A 406 6.15 0.75 -31.58
N ASP A 407 5.65 1.27 -32.70
CA ASP A 407 5.82 0.66 -34.03
C ASP A 407 7.30 0.65 -34.44
N GLN A 408 7.99 1.78 -34.25
CA GLN A 408 9.40 1.91 -34.57
C GLN A 408 10.27 1.11 -33.59
N ILE A 409 9.94 1.12 -32.30
CA ILE A 409 10.61 0.32 -31.27
C ILE A 409 10.50 -1.17 -31.61
N ALA A 410 9.29 -1.66 -31.92
CA ALA A 410 9.07 -3.07 -32.25
C ALA A 410 9.93 -3.54 -33.44
N ALA A 411 10.15 -2.67 -34.44
CA ALA A 411 10.96 -3.01 -35.61
C ALA A 411 12.43 -3.31 -35.27
N TYR A 412 13.00 -2.66 -34.24
CA TYR A 412 14.40 -2.89 -33.83
C TYR A 412 14.65 -4.31 -33.33
N LEU A 413 13.65 -4.98 -32.74
CA LEU A 413 13.83 -6.29 -32.10
C LEU A 413 14.35 -7.34 -33.09
N SER A 414 13.86 -7.32 -34.34
CA SER A 414 14.30 -8.23 -35.42
C SER A 414 15.77 -8.02 -35.82
N THR A 415 16.31 -6.82 -35.63
CA THR A 415 17.71 -6.49 -35.96
C THR A 415 18.66 -6.61 -34.77
N SER A 416 18.12 -6.81 -33.57
CA SER A 416 18.89 -6.94 -32.33
C SER A 416 19.76 -8.19 -32.30
N LYS A 417 20.73 -8.19 -31.38
CA LYS A 417 21.60 -9.34 -31.07
C LYS A 417 21.08 -10.23 -29.93
N LEU A 418 19.78 -10.17 -29.64
CA LEU A 418 19.15 -11.04 -28.66
C LEU A 418 18.91 -12.44 -29.23
N ASP A 419 19.11 -13.46 -28.42
CA ASP A 419 18.72 -14.84 -28.71
C ASP A 419 17.42 -15.22 -28.02
N LEU A 420 17.05 -14.53 -26.93
CA LEU A 420 15.83 -14.80 -26.17
C LEU A 420 15.08 -13.51 -25.85
N PHE A 421 13.75 -13.50 -26.04
CA PHE A 421 12.89 -12.49 -25.42
C PHE A 421 11.61 -13.12 -24.87
N ILE A 422 11.20 -12.68 -23.68
CA ILE A 422 9.97 -13.12 -23.02
C ILE A 422 9.29 -11.90 -22.40
N GLY A 423 8.06 -11.59 -22.80
CA GLY A 423 7.35 -10.42 -22.27
C GLY A 423 5.94 -10.28 -22.83
N GLY A 424 5.27 -9.20 -22.47
CA GLY A 424 3.98 -8.83 -23.06
C GLY A 424 4.10 -8.10 -24.39
N GLY A 425 3.00 -7.53 -24.85
CA GLY A 425 2.97 -6.60 -25.99
C GLY A 425 2.83 -7.26 -27.36
N GLY A 426 2.38 -8.52 -27.44
CA GLY A 426 2.23 -9.23 -28.71
C GLY A 426 1.39 -8.51 -29.78
N ASP A 427 0.46 -7.63 -29.39
CA ASP A 427 -0.31 -6.80 -30.33
C ASP A 427 0.58 -5.74 -31.04
N SER A 428 1.57 -5.18 -30.34
CA SER A 428 2.52 -4.20 -30.89
C SER A 428 3.48 -4.81 -31.92
N PHE A 429 3.67 -6.13 -31.90
CA PHE A 429 4.60 -6.84 -32.79
C PHE A 429 3.92 -7.52 -33.99
N GLN A 430 2.60 -7.37 -34.17
CA GLN A 430 1.87 -8.05 -35.27
C GLN A 430 2.46 -7.74 -36.65
N SER A 431 2.90 -6.50 -36.88
CA SER A 431 3.55 -6.10 -38.14
C SER A 431 4.99 -6.61 -38.30
N GLN A 432 5.59 -7.08 -37.21
CA GLN A 432 7.00 -7.49 -37.13
C GLN A 432 7.20 -9.00 -37.04
N LEU A 433 6.14 -9.81 -36.90
CA LEU A 433 6.26 -11.28 -36.75
C LEU A 433 7.10 -11.91 -37.88
N ALA A 434 6.81 -11.57 -39.13
CA ALA A 434 7.56 -12.08 -40.28
C ALA A 434 9.04 -11.63 -40.29
N ASN A 435 9.34 -10.44 -39.76
CA ASN A 435 10.71 -9.95 -39.63
C ASN A 435 11.46 -10.70 -38.52
N LEU A 436 10.80 -11.01 -37.40
CA LEU A 436 11.36 -11.82 -36.31
C LEU A 436 11.68 -13.24 -36.78
N GLU A 437 10.75 -13.88 -37.48
CA GLU A 437 10.96 -15.21 -38.07
C GLU A 437 12.10 -15.19 -39.12
N SER A 438 12.15 -14.15 -39.97
CA SER A 438 13.24 -13.98 -40.95
C SER A 438 14.59 -13.72 -40.29
N ALA A 439 14.60 -13.13 -39.09
CA ALA A 439 15.79 -12.97 -38.27
C ALA A 439 16.18 -14.27 -37.55
N GLY A 440 15.39 -15.34 -37.67
CA GLY A 440 15.67 -16.66 -37.12
C GLY A 440 15.10 -16.91 -35.73
N PHE A 441 14.21 -16.06 -35.22
CA PHE A 441 13.48 -16.35 -33.99
C PHE A 441 12.37 -17.38 -34.24
N THR A 442 12.35 -18.42 -33.41
CA THR A 442 11.18 -19.28 -33.27
C THR A 442 10.23 -18.66 -32.25
N LEU A 443 9.06 -18.21 -32.72
CA LEU A 443 8.02 -17.64 -31.87
C LEU A 443 7.18 -18.76 -31.27
N VAL A 444 7.25 -18.94 -29.96
CA VAL A 444 6.53 -20.02 -29.24
C VAL A 444 5.22 -19.51 -28.65
N GLU A 445 4.23 -20.40 -28.53
CA GLU A 445 2.95 -20.10 -27.87
C GLU A 445 2.96 -20.38 -26.36
N SER A 446 3.95 -21.15 -25.88
CA SER A 446 4.15 -21.48 -24.48
C SER A 446 5.61 -21.83 -24.20
N LEU A 447 6.05 -21.65 -22.96
CA LEU A 447 7.39 -22.04 -22.51
C LEU A 447 7.45 -23.56 -22.29
N GLY A 448 8.06 -24.26 -23.25
CA GLY A 448 8.31 -25.70 -23.22
C GLY A 448 9.77 -26.03 -22.92
N GLN A 449 10.35 -26.97 -23.67
CA GLN A 449 11.79 -27.22 -23.63
C GLN A 449 12.52 -26.26 -24.61
N PRO A 450 13.66 -25.68 -24.23
CA PRO A 450 14.41 -24.77 -25.10
C PRO A 450 15.29 -25.54 -26.10
N GLU A 451 14.72 -25.94 -27.23
CA GLU A 451 15.43 -26.70 -28.28
C GLU A 451 16.00 -25.80 -29.40
N GLU A 452 15.53 -24.56 -29.50
CA GLU A 452 15.78 -23.67 -30.64
C GLU A 452 16.91 -22.69 -30.39
N ASP A 453 17.54 -22.21 -31.46
CA ASP A 453 18.69 -21.32 -31.35
C ASP A 453 18.33 -19.87 -30.97
N ARG A 454 17.17 -19.37 -31.40
CA ARG A 454 16.63 -18.08 -30.95
C ARG A 454 15.16 -18.24 -30.67
N VAL A 455 14.69 -17.78 -29.51
CA VAL A 455 13.30 -17.96 -29.05
C VAL A 455 12.66 -16.62 -28.72
N GLY A 456 11.42 -16.45 -29.13
CA GLY A 456 10.58 -15.33 -28.74
C GLY A 456 9.26 -15.80 -28.14
N TYR A 457 8.88 -15.25 -27.00
CA TYR A 457 7.59 -15.54 -26.36
C TYR A 457 6.84 -14.26 -25.96
N PHE A 458 5.68 -14.06 -26.59
CA PHE A 458 4.71 -13.03 -26.20
C PHE A 458 3.68 -13.62 -25.23
N ALA A 459 3.88 -13.40 -23.93
CA ALA A 459 3.07 -13.96 -22.86
C ALA A 459 1.71 -13.26 -22.70
N ALA A 460 1.55 -12.06 -23.26
CA ALA A 460 0.29 -11.32 -23.30
C ALA A 460 0.21 -10.40 -24.52
N LYS A 461 -1.02 -9.97 -24.84
CA LYS A 461 -1.28 -9.01 -25.93
C LYS A 461 -0.75 -7.60 -25.62
N GLY A 462 -0.98 -7.11 -24.41
CA GLY A 462 -0.36 -5.90 -23.84
C GLY A 462 0.60 -6.28 -22.71
N SER A 463 0.78 -5.40 -21.73
CA SER A 463 1.50 -5.69 -20.49
C SER A 463 0.87 -6.86 -19.72
N LEU A 464 1.67 -7.55 -18.88
CA LEU A 464 1.15 -8.62 -18.05
C LEU A 464 0.29 -8.04 -16.91
N PRO A 465 -0.73 -8.77 -16.42
CA PRO A 465 -1.46 -8.39 -15.23
C PRO A 465 -0.54 -8.17 -14.02
N LYS A 466 -1.02 -7.45 -13.00
CA LYS A 466 -0.34 -7.38 -11.70
C LYS A 466 -0.38 -8.74 -10.99
N LYS A 467 0.47 -8.96 -9.99
CA LYS A 467 0.50 -10.21 -9.21
C LYS A 467 -0.86 -10.52 -8.59
N LEU A 468 -1.49 -9.53 -7.97
CA LEU A 468 -2.83 -9.69 -7.36
C LEU A 468 -3.96 -9.80 -8.39
N ASP A 469 -3.71 -9.45 -9.65
CA ASP A 469 -4.68 -9.56 -10.76
C ASP A 469 -4.56 -10.91 -11.50
N GLY A 470 -3.88 -11.89 -10.90
CA GLY A 470 -3.85 -13.26 -11.40
C GLY A 470 -2.73 -13.59 -12.40
N ARG A 471 -1.63 -12.82 -12.40
CA ARG A 471 -0.43 -13.11 -13.24
C ARG A 471 0.18 -14.50 -12.96
N GLY A 472 -0.01 -15.05 -11.76
CA GLY A 472 0.63 -16.31 -11.34
C GLY A 472 2.15 -16.16 -11.20
N ASP A 473 2.90 -17.24 -11.43
CA ASP A 473 4.36 -17.29 -11.22
C ASP A 473 5.13 -17.04 -12.52
N TYR A 474 4.59 -16.18 -13.38
CA TYR A 474 5.10 -15.89 -14.72
C TYR A 474 6.60 -15.52 -14.72
N LEU A 475 7.02 -14.61 -13.84
CA LEU A 475 8.40 -14.12 -13.85
C LEU A 475 9.38 -15.23 -13.43
N LEU A 476 8.99 -16.05 -12.45
CA LEU A 476 9.75 -17.21 -12.00
C LEU A 476 9.86 -18.28 -13.10
N GLN A 477 8.75 -18.63 -13.75
CA GLN A 477 8.74 -19.62 -14.84
C GLN A 477 9.53 -19.14 -16.05
N SER A 478 9.40 -17.87 -16.43
CA SER A 478 10.16 -17.26 -17.52
C SER A 478 11.65 -17.25 -17.22
N THR A 479 12.04 -16.92 -15.99
CA THR A 479 13.44 -16.93 -15.56
C THR A 479 14.01 -18.34 -15.56
N ALA A 480 13.27 -19.33 -15.03
CA ALA A 480 13.70 -20.73 -15.05
C ALA A 480 13.92 -21.24 -16.48
N TYR A 481 12.98 -20.96 -17.39
CA TYR A 481 13.13 -21.31 -18.81
C TYR A 481 14.35 -20.66 -19.45
N ALA A 482 14.61 -19.37 -19.17
CA ALA A 482 15.77 -18.68 -19.72
C ALA A 482 17.11 -19.28 -19.23
N LEU A 483 17.21 -19.64 -17.96
CA LEU A 483 18.40 -20.32 -17.43
C LEU A 483 18.62 -21.66 -18.13
N GLU A 484 17.57 -22.46 -18.31
CA GLU A 484 17.65 -23.71 -19.09
C GLU A 484 18.05 -23.44 -20.55
N PHE A 485 17.52 -22.40 -21.19
CA PHE A 485 17.89 -22.02 -22.55
C PHE A 485 19.39 -21.71 -22.68
N PHE A 486 19.95 -20.91 -21.77
CA PHE A 486 21.37 -20.56 -21.81
C PHE A 486 22.29 -21.73 -21.42
N ASP A 487 21.88 -22.57 -20.47
CA ASP A 487 22.63 -23.78 -20.12
C ASP A 487 22.75 -24.72 -21.34
N HIS A 488 21.69 -24.87 -22.14
CA HIS A 488 21.73 -25.66 -23.39
C HIS A 488 22.62 -25.03 -24.47
N LYS A 489 22.66 -23.70 -24.56
CA LYS A 489 23.56 -22.99 -25.47
C LYS A 489 25.04 -23.23 -25.17
N ASN A 490 25.37 -23.50 -23.91
CA ASN A 490 26.73 -23.77 -23.45
C ASN A 490 27.73 -22.69 -23.91
N ALA A 491 27.32 -21.43 -23.75
CA ALA A 491 28.08 -20.24 -24.09
C ALA A 491 27.91 -19.20 -22.96
N PRO A 492 28.86 -18.25 -22.81
CA PRO A 492 28.66 -17.09 -21.94
C PRO A 492 27.34 -16.39 -22.25
N PHE A 493 26.66 -15.85 -21.24
CA PHE A 493 25.38 -15.17 -21.49
C PHE A 493 25.15 -13.90 -20.69
N PHE A 494 24.28 -13.06 -21.23
CA PHE A 494 23.70 -11.89 -20.57
C PHE A 494 22.18 -12.03 -20.51
N LEU A 495 21.62 -11.88 -19.32
CA LEU A 495 20.17 -11.89 -19.11
C LEU A 495 19.74 -10.65 -18.36
N MET A 496 18.82 -9.87 -18.95
CA MET A 496 18.11 -8.81 -18.24
C MET A 496 16.73 -9.31 -17.82
N VAL A 497 16.38 -9.16 -16.53
CA VAL A 497 15.07 -9.54 -15.98
C VAL A 497 14.43 -8.32 -15.32
N GLU A 498 13.22 -7.98 -15.72
CA GLU A 498 12.49 -6.83 -15.20
C GLU A 498 11.21 -7.23 -14.45
N ALA A 499 11.03 -6.66 -13.26
CA ALA A 499 9.75 -6.59 -12.55
C ALA A 499 9.19 -5.16 -12.64
N ALA A 500 8.40 -4.89 -13.67
CA ALA A 500 7.95 -3.55 -14.04
C ALA A 500 6.79 -3.01 -13.19
N ASN A 501 5.96 -3.90 -12.64
CA ASN A 501 4.72 -3.48 -11.98
C ASN A 501 4.93 -2.93 -10.55
N ILE A 502 6.16 -2.95 -10.01
CA ILE A 502 6.50 -2.25 -8.76
C ILE A 502 6.30 -0.73 -8.96
N ASP A 503 6.84 -0.19 -10.06
CA ASP A 503 6.65 1.20 -10.49
C ASP A 503 5.19 1.57 -10.73
N SER A 504 4.46 0.70 -11.45
CA SER A 504 3.01 0.87 -11.65
C SER A 504 2.24 0.92 -10.31
N GLY A 505 2.71 0.21 -9.29
CA GLY A 505 2.20 0.33 -7.93
C GLY A 505 2.52 1.66 -7.27
N GLY A 506 3.74 2.18 -7.49
CA GLY A 506 4.19 3.51 -7.08
C GLY A 506 3.33 4.63 -7.66
N HIS A 507 3.18 4.69 -8.98
CA HIS A 507 2.32 5.69 -9.66
C HIS A 507 0.87 5.63 -9.19
N ALA A 508 0.34 4.43 -8.99
CA ALA A 508 -1.03 4.25 -8.51
C ALA A 508 -1.22 4.53 -7.01
N ASN A 509 -0.14 4.81 -6.26
CA ASN A 509 -0.13 4.87 -4.80
C ASN A 509 -0.80 3.64 -4.17
N SER A 510 -0.52 2.45 -4.72
CA SER A 510 -1.16 1.19 -4.34
C SER A 510 -0.25 0.34 -3.49
N THR A 511 -0.52 0.30 -2.19
CA THR A 511 0.32 -0.44 -1.23
C THR A 511 0.33 -1.93 -1.52
N SER A 512 -0.84 -2.50 -1.80
CA SER A 512 -0.98 -3.90 -2.16
C SER A 512 -0.22 -4.27 -3.43
N THR A 513 -0.22 -3.40 -4.45
CA THR A 513 0.54 -3.64 -5.70
C THR A 513 2.04 -3.62 -5.42
N ILE A 514 2.58 -2.57 -4.79
CA ILE A 514 4.02 -2.45 -4.50
C ILE A 514 4.54 -3.67 -3.74
N VAL A 515 3.85 -4.02 -2.64
CA VAL A 515 4.32 -5.10 -1.77
C VAL A 515 4.25 -6.46 -2.49
N SER A 516 3.15 -6.77 -3.16
CA SER A 516 2.99 -8.06 -3.84
C SER A 516 3.92 -8.24 -5.04
N GLU A 517 4.19 -7.18 -5.80
CA GLU A 517 5.12 -7.20 -6.92
C GLU A 517 6.57 -7.35 -6.46
N MET A 518 6.95 -6.68 -5.37
CA MET A 518 8.29 -6.84 -4.78
C MET A 518 8.48 -8.23 -4.17
N LEU A 519 7.44 -8.85 -3.59
CA LEU A 519 7.49 -10.25 -3.13
C LEU A 519 7.68 -11.23 -4.31
N ASP A 520 6.93 -11.04 -5.41
CA ASP A 520 7.11 -11.85 -6.63
C ASP A 520 8.53 -11.73 -7.20
N PHE A 521 9.08 -10.51 -7.20
CA PHE A 521 10.47 -10.26 -7.61
C PHE A 521 11.48 -10.95 -6.69
N ASP A 522 11.24 -10.96 -5.38
CA ASP A 522 12.13 -11.59 -4.39
C ASP A 522 12.18 -13.12 -4.53
N GLU A 523 11.09 -13.78 -4.88
CA GLU A 523 11.09 -15.23 -5.16
C GLU A 523 12.01 -15.56 -6.36
N VAL A 524 12.00 -14.72 -7.39
CA VAL A 524 12.88 -14.86 -8.56
C VAL A 524 14.34 -14.59 -8.20
N ILE A 525 14.60 -13.60 -7.34
CA ILE A 525 15.94 -13.35 -6.77
C ILE A 525 16.45 -14.61 -6.05
N GLY A 526 15.60 -15.25 -5.23
CA GLY A 526 15.95 -16.51 -4.56
C GLY A 526 16.35 -17.63 -5.52
N LYS A 527 15.63 -17.78 -6.63
CA LYS A 527 15.96 -18.73 -7.69
C LYS A 527 17.30 -18.42 -8.37
N LEU A 528 17.60 -17.14 -8.59
CA LEU A 528 18.84 -16.72 -9.23
C LEU A 528 20.06 -16.84 -8.31
N ILE A 529 19.90 -16.61 -7.00
CA ILE A 529 20.94 -16.90 -6.02
C ILE A 529 21.31 -18.39 -6.04
N GLN A 530 20.31 -19.28 -6.08
CA GLN A 530 20.55 -20.73 -6.22
C GLN A 530 21.31 -21.08 -7.50
N TYR A 531 20.98 -20.42 -8.62
CA TYR A 531 21.67 -20.62 -9.89
C TYR A 531 23.13 -20.17 -9.80
N VAL A 532 23.41 -19.01 -9.20
CA VAL A 532 24.77 -18.49 -9.00
C VAL A 532 25.59 -19.44 -8.13
N ASP A 533 25.02 -19.97 -7.05
CA ASP A 533 25.69 -20.95 -6.17
C ASP A 533 26.06 -22.24 -6.92
N ALA A 534 25.24 -22.66 -7.89
CA ALA A 534 25.54 -23.81 -8.75
C ALA A 534 26.51 -23.48 -9.90
N ASN A 535 26.68 -22.21 -10.26
CA ASN A 535 27.43 -21.74 -11.43
C ASN A 535 28.39 -20.60 -11.05
N PRO A 536 29.59 -20.91 -10.51
CA PRO A 536 30.47 -19.94 -9.84
C PRO A 536 31.02 -18.82 -10.73
N ASN A 537 30.98 -18.97 -12.07
CA ASN A 537 31.39 -17.95 -13.04
C ASN A 537 30.23 -16.98 -13.41
N THR A 538 29.23 -16.87 -12.54
CA THR A 538 28.05 -16.02 -12.75
C THR A 538 28.11 -14.79 -11.85
N LEU A 539 27.85 -13.62 -12.44
CA LEU A 539 27.65 -12.35 -11.75
C LEU A 539 26.16 -12.00 -11.79
N LEU A 540 25.53 -11.91 -10.62
CA LEU A 540 24.17 -11.42 -10.45
C LEU A 540 24.20 -9.99 -9.92
N ILE A 541 23.47 -9.08 -10.56
CA ILE A 541 23.29 -7.67 -10.19
C ILE A 541 21.80 -7.39 -10.09
N ILE A 542 21.35 -6.83 -8.97
CA ILE A 542 19.95 -6.49 -8.72
C ILE A 542 19.87 -5.01 -8.35
N THR A 543 19.04 -4.25 -9.05
CA THR A 543 18.90 -2.80 -8.85
C THR A 543 17.51 -2.31 -9.26
N ALA A 544 17.30 -0.99 -9.22
CA ALA A 544 16.20 -0.30 -9.88
C ALA A 544 16.74 0.74 -10.88
N ASP A 545 15.85 1.29 -11.68
CA ASP A 545 16.06 2.43 -12.58
C ASP A 545 15.78 3.78 -11.91
N HIS A 546 14.80 3.84 -11.02
CA HIS A 546 14.48 4.97 -10.13
C HIS A 546 13.65 4.51 -8.91
N GLU A 547 13.24 5.45 -8.06
CA GLU A 547 12.20 5.25 -7.03
C GLU A 547 10.91 5.91 -7.49
N THR A 548 9.75 5.32 -7.14
CA THR A 548 8.43 5.83 -7.54
C THR A 548 7.46 5.94 -6.38
N GLY A 549 6.79 7.10 -6.27
CA GLY A 549 5.73 7.39 -5.29
C GLY A 549 6.21 8.17 -4.05
N GLY A 550 7.53 8.34 -3.87
CA GLY A 550 8.09 8.96 -2.68
C GLY A 550 7.64 8.23 -1.42
N VAL A 551 7.76 6.90 -1.44
CA VAL A 551 7.11 6.02 -0.47
C VAL A 551 7.80 6.12 0.89
N SER A 552 6.99 6.15 1.96
CA SER A 552 7.42 6.03 3.35
C SER A 552 6.63 4.94 4.08
N ILE A 553 7.22 4.36 5.13
CA ILE A 553 6.59 3.35 5.99
C ILE A 553 6.30 3.98 7.36
N PRO A 554 5.10 4.57 7.57
CA PRO A 554 4.73 5.12 8.87
C PRO A 554 4.58 4.05 9.95
N GLN A 555 4.03 2.88 9.62
CA GLN A 555 3.70 1.81 10.58
C GLN A 555 3.74 0.41 9.95
N GLY A 556 3.79 -0.61 10.80
CA GLY A 556 3.70 -2.02 10.39
C GLY A 556 3.74 -2.96 11.59
N ASP A 557 3.49 -4.23 11.33
CA ASP A 557 3.64 -5.33 12.27
C ASP A 557 4.20 -6.57 11.56
N ILE A 558 5.43 -6.92 11.93
CA ILE A 558 6.16 -8.07 11.39
C ILE A 558 5.44 -9.39 11.72
N THR A 559 4.83 -9.50 12.91
CA THR A 559 4.19 -10.74 13.34
C THR A 559 2.94 -11.05 12.52
N SER A 560 2.16 -10.03 12.16
CA SER A 560 0.99 -10.19 11.29
C SER A 560 1.31 -10.01 9.79
N ALA A 561 2.57 -9.74 9.44
CA ALA A 561 3.03 -9.44 8.08
C ALA A 561 2.29 -8.26 7.43
N THR A 562 2.02 -7.23 8.24
CA THR A 562 1.26 -6.04 7.85
C THR A 562 2.16 -4.82 7.72
N VAL A 563 1.97 -4.03 6.67
CA VAL A 563 2.67 -2.74 6.49
C VAL A 563 1.69 -1.66 6.05
N GLU A 564 1.88 -0.44 6.55
CA GLU A 564 1.22 0.77 6.08
C GLU A 564 2.23 1.55 5.23
N LEU A 565 1.83 1.99 4.03
CA LEU A 565 2.62 2.94 3.24
C LEU A 565 1.95 4.32 3.19
N ALA A 566 2.78 5.35 3.11
CA ALA A 566 2.34 6.71 2.83
C ALA A 566 3.14 7.27 1.65
N TYR A 567 2.45 8.07 0.84
CA TYR A 567 2.91 8.54 -0.45
C TYR A 567 3.12 10.05 -0.46
N HIS A 568 4.15 10.50 -1.16
CA HIS A 568 4.50 11.92 -1.29
C HIS A 568 4.47 12.42 -2.74
N SER A 569 4.34 11.51 -3.70
CA SER A 569 4.17 11.79 -5.12
C SER A 569 3.37 10.64 -5.75
N ASP A 570 2.80 10.87 -6.92
CA ASP A 570 2.31 9.85 -7.84
C ASP A 570 3.26 9.68 -9.04
N ASP A 571 4.49 10.19 -8.92
CA ASP A 571 5.53 10.21 -9.95
C ASP A 571 6.86 9.70 -9.37
N HIS A 572 7.88 9.62 -10.23
CA HIS A 572 9.23 9.23 -9.84
C HIS A 572 9.87 10.25 -8.90
N THR A 573 10.86 9.82 -8.12
CA THR A 573 11.66 10.72 -7.28
C THR A 573 13.15 10.61 -7.54
N GLY A 574 13.90 11.66 -7.19
CA GLY A 574 15.36 11.70 -7.31
C GLY A 574 16.12 10.94 -6.23
N LEU A 575 15.47 9.99 -5.51
CA LEU A 575 16.13 9.16 -4.51
C LEU A 575 17.13 8.21 -5.18
N MET A 576 18.29 8.00 -4.53
CA MET A 576 19.21 6.96 -4.95
C MET A 576 18.57 5.59 -4.74
N VAL A 577 18.80 4.68 -5.69
CA VAL A 577 18.30 3.31 -5.62
C VAL A 577 19.39 2.36 -5.14
N PRO A 578 19.07 1.27 -4.44
CA PRO A 578 20.08 0.31 -4.02
C PRO A 578 20.52 -0.58 -5.18
N VAL A 579 21.77 -1.02 -5.11
CA VAL A 579 22.30 -2.11 -5.95
C VAL A 579 22.82 -3.20 -5.04
N PHE A 580 22.49 -4.44 -5.37
CA PHE A 580 22.98 -5.65 -4.73
C PHE A 580 23.71 -6.49 -5.78
N ALA A 581 24.76 -7.19 -5.37
CA ALA A 581 25.47 -8.10 -6.24
C ALA A 581 25.85 -9.41 -5.53
N TYR A 582 25.90 -10.50 -6.29
CA TYR A 582 26.25 -11.83 -5.80
C TYR A 582 27.03 -12.63 -6.84
N GLY A 583 27.97 -13.47 -6.38
CA GLY A 583 28.79 -14.34 -7.23
C GLY A 583 30.10 -13.69 -7.68
N ALA A 584 30.59 -14.07 -8.87
CA ALA A 584 31.88 -13.62 -9.39
C ALA A 584 31.95 -12.09 -9.43
N HIS A 585 33.03 -11.51 -8.89
CA HIS A 585 33.27 -10.05 -8.88
C HIS A 585 32.17 -9.19 -8.20
N SER A 586 31.28 -9.77 -7.41
CA SER A 586 30.18 -9.03 -6.74
C SER A 586 30.68 -7.88 -5.84
N GLY A 587 31.88 -8.01 -5.27
CA GLY A 587 32.54 -6.96 -4.47
C GLY A 587 32.79 -5.66 -5.23
N ASP A 588 32.90 -5.70 -6.56
CA ASP A 588 33.17 -4.55 -7.42
C ASP A 588 31.98 -3.59 -7.53
N PHE A 589 30.78 -4.00 -7.10
CA PHE A 589 29.53 -3.22 -7.15
C PHE A 589 29.19 -2.53 -5.83
N ARG A 590 30.11 -2.52 -4.86
CA ARG A 590 29.96 -1.77 -3.61
C ARG A 590 30.21 -0.26 -3.81
N GLY A 591 29.61 0.56 -2.95
CA GLY A 591 29.82 2.01 -2.90
C GLY A 591 28.69 2.84 -3.52
N VAL A 592 28.98 4.11 -3.84
CA VAL A 592 28.00 5.04 -4.42
C VAL A 592 28.48 5.54 -5.78
N TYR A 593 27.70 5.33 -6.83
CA TYR A 593 28.11 5.66 -8.21
C TYR A 593 26.91 5.92 -9.14
N GLU A 594 27.16 6.29 -10.41
CA GLU A 594 26.12 6.53 -11.43
C GLU A 594 25.61 5.20 -12.02
N ASN A 595 24.34 5.11 -12.40
CA ASN A 595 23.78 3.93 -13.09
C ASN A 595 24.60 3.49 -14.31
N SER A 596 25.12 4.44 -15.08
CA SER A 596 26.03 4.18 -16.21
C SER A 596 27.32 3.45 -15.85
N ALA A 597 27.78 3.53 -14.60
CA ALA A 597 28.99 2.82 -14.17
C ALA A 597 28.77 1.30 -14.07
N VAL A 598 27.54 0.81 -13.93
CA VAL A 598 27.23 -0.63 -13.95
C VAL A 598 27.62 -1.24 -15.30
N PHE A 599 27.23 -0.60 -16.39
CA PHE A 599 27.64 -0.99 -17.75
C PHE A 599 29.16 -1.07 -17.87
N HIS A 600 29.88 -0.04 -17.43
CA HIS A 600 31.34 0.00 -17.56
C HIS A 600 32.01 -1.08 -16.71
N LYS A 601 31.50 -1.37 -15.51
CA LYS A 601 31.99 -2.47 -14.66
C LYS A 601 31.82 -3.81 -15.36
N ILE A 602 30.63 -4.10 -15.90
CA ILE A 602 30.36 -5.32 -16.68
C ILE A 602 31.33 -5.42 -17.87
N MET A 603 31.42 -4.37 -18.69
CA MET A 603 32.27 -4.38 -19.87
C MET A 603 33.76 -4.51 -19.56
N ASN A 604 34.22 -4.00 -18.41
CA ASN A 604 35.61 -4.17 -17.99
C ASN A 604 35.90 -5.63 -17.64
N LEU A 605 35.00 -6.31 -16.94
CA LEU A 605 35.12 -7.74 -16.62
C LEU A 605 35.09 -8.59 -17.90
N VAL A 606 34.15 -8.32 -18.80
CA VAL A 606 34.06 -9.03 -20.09
C VAL A 606 35.33 -8.85 -20.91
N LYS A 607 35.85 -7.61 -21.02
CA LYS A 607 37.11 -7.34 -21.71
C LYS A 607 38.29 -8.06 -21.06
N GLN A 608 38.34 -8.13 -19.74
CA GLN A 608 39.42 -8.77 -19.01
C GLN A 608 39.50 -10.29 -19.30
N TYR A 609 38.35 -10.97 -19.41
CA TYR A 609 38.31 -12.43 -19.48
C TYR A 609 38.00 -13.00 -20.87
N HIS A 610 37.40 -12.21 -21.77
CA HIS A 610 36.94 -12.67 -23.08
C HIS A 610 37.58 -11.94 -24.27
N GLN A 611 38.56 -11.05 -24.03
CA GLN A 611 39.36 -10.49 -25.13
C GLN A 611 40.13 -11.60 -25.85
N LYS A 612 39.92 -11.68 -27.17
CA LYS A 612 40.58 -12.64 -28.06
C LYS A 612 41.99 -12.20 -28.46
#